data_AF-A0AA90T0D1-F1
#
_entry.id   AF-A0AA90T0D1-F1
#
_cell.length_a   1.000
_cell.length_b   1.000
_cell.length_c   1.000
_cell.angle_alpha   90.00
_cell.angle_beta   90.00
_cell.angle_gamma   90.00
#
_symmetry.space_group_name_H-M   'P 1'
#
loop_
_entity.id
_entity.type
_entity.pdbx_description
1 polymer ?
#
loop_
_entity_poly.entity_id
_entity_poly.type
_entity_poly.pdbx_seq_one_letter_code
_entity_poly.pdbx_strand_id
1 'polypeptide(L)'
;MALATVDASVEQELTFLGLIGMIDPPRVVCEVSVYARVNPEHKLRIINALQGGGATVAMTILADDNFATIVAAVEEGRAIFANIRKVLRYLLSSNIGEVMTMLFGVLLAQQIGLHGEAGALAMPLLATQILWINLVTDGAPALALAVDRPGPGLMLVPPRPRSEGVLTGRMWLGIFSVGAVLAAGTLLVLDAALPGGLVEGEGNMRYGQTMAFTTLAMFQLFNVFNARSDEHSAFSRLFQNPWIWAAVGLSLARHRQR
;
A
#
# COMPACT_ATOMS: atom_id res chain seq x y z
N MET A 1 -51.49 -45.36 4.73
CA MET A 1 -50.27 -44.53 4.83
C MET A 1 -50.60 -43.19 4.16
N ALA A 2 -51.21 -42.26 4.90
CA ALA A 2 -51.63 -40.96 4.39
C ALA A 2 -50.56 -39.94 4.76
N LEU A 3 -49.88 -39.39 3.76
CA LEU A 3 -48.97 -38.25 3.90
C LEU A 3 -49.81 -37.04 4.31
N ALA A 4 -49.58 -36.53 5.52
CA ALA A 4 -50.14 -35.27 5.98
C ALA A 4 -49.59 -34.16 5.08
N THR A 5 -50.45 -33.62 4.21
CA THR A 5 -50.18 -32.39 3.47
C THR A 5 -49.99 -31.28 4.50
N VAL A 6 -48.79 -30.71 4.56
CA VAL A 6 -48.53 -29.51 5.35
C VAL A 6 -49.54 -28.45 4.90
N ASP A 7 -50.34 -27.97 5.84
CA ASP A 7 -51.42 -27.02 5.56
C ASP A 7 -50.82 -25.73 4.96
N ALA A 8 -51.43 -25.20 3.89
CA ALA A 8 -50.94 -24.02 3.19
C ALA A 8 -50.86 -22.79 4.12
N SER A 9 -51.65 -22.79 5.19
CA SER A 9 -51.58 -21.82 6.29
C SER A 9 -50.20 -21.83 6.99
N VAL A 10 -49.61 -23.01 7.20
CA VAL A 10 -48.32 -23.20 7.87
C VAL A 10 -47.15 -22.81 6.98
N GLU A 11 -47.22 -23.09 5.66
CA GLU A 11 -46.22 -22.58 4.70
C GLU A 11 -46.25 -21.05 4.64
N GLN A 12 -47.44 -20.45 4.69
CA GLN A 12 -47.61 -19.01 4.67
C GLN A 12 -47.11 -18.36 5.97
N GLU A 13 -47.32 -18.99 7.13
CA GLU A 13 -46.75 -18.58 8.42
C GLU A 13 -45.22 -18.72 8.47
N LEU A 14 -44.66 -19.83 7.95
CA LEU A 14 -43.22 -20.04 7.87
C LEU A 14 -42.54 -19.06 6.90
N THR A 15 -43.22 -18.74 5.80
CA THR A 15 -42.76 -17.72 4.84
C THR A 15 -42.84 -16.34 5.47
N PHE A 16 -43.89 -16.04 6.24
CA PHE A 16 -44.06 -14.79 6.98
C PHE A 16 -43.04 -14.64 8.11
N LEU A 17 -42.73 -15.71 8.85
CA LEU A 17 -41.64 -15.77 9.84
C LEU A 17 -40.26 -15.63 9.19
N GLY A 18 -40.07 -16.25 8.02
CA GLY A 18 -38.86 -16.08 7.21
C GLY A 18 -38.70 -14.65 6.68
N LEU A 19 -39.82 -14.01 6.31
CA LEU A 19 -39.88 -12.62 5.85
C LEU A 19 -39.67 -11.64 7.01
N ILE A 20 -40.24 -11.89 8.18
CA ILE A 20 -40.00 -11.11 9.41
C ILE A 20 -38.55 -11.26 9.89
N GLY A 21 -37.98 -12.46 9.81
CA GLY A 21 -36.53 -12.66 10.04
C GLY A 21 -35.64 -11.93 9.03
N MET A 22 -36.18 -11.58 7.86
CA MET A 22 -35.55 -10.71 6.85
C MET A 22 -35.85 -9.22 7.04
N ILE A 23 -36.99 -8.86 7.66
CA ILE A 23 -37.51 -7.48 7.79
C ILE A 23 -37.15 -6.87 9.15
N ASP A 24 -36.93 -7.66 10.20
CA ASP A 24 -36.46 -7.19 11.51
C ASP A 24 -34.92 -7.35 11.57
N PRO A 25 -34.16 -6.27 11.31
CA PRO A 25 -32.73 -6.36 11.07
C PRO A 25 -31.97 -6.46 12.41
N PRO A 26 -30.69 -6.82 12.38
CA PRO A 26 -29.94 -7.56 13.39
C PRO A 26 -29.47 -6.72 14.60
N ARG A 27 -30.34 -5.91 15.21
CA ARG A 27 -29.97 -5.03 16.33
C ARG A 27 -29.64 -5.80 17.60
N VAL A 28 -30.47 -6.77 17.97
CA VAL A 28 -30.24 -7.58 19.18
C VAL A 28 -28.94 -8.37 19.06
N VAL A 29 -28.65 -8.93 17.88
CA VAL A 29 -27.42 -9.71 17.67
C VAL A 29 -26.17 -8.85 17.81
N CYS A 30 -26.24 -7.57 17.40
CA CYS A 30 -25.15 -6.60 17.53
C CYS A 30 -24.97 -6.04 18.95
N GLU A 31 -25.97 -6.16 19.83
CA GLU A 31 -25.94 -5.67 21.22
C GLU A 31 -25.66 -6.78 22.25
N VAL A 32 -25.87 -8.06 21.87
CA VAL A 32 -25.71 -9.20 22.77
C VAL A 32 -24.31 -9.80 22.66
N SER A 33 -23.56 -9.76 23.77
CA SER A 33 -22.19 -10.27 23.87
C SER A 33 -22.08 -11.76 24.24
N VAL A 34 -23.13 -12.36 24.82
CA VAL A 34 -23.09 -13.74 25.37
C VAL A 34 -24.29 -14.56 24.91
N TYR A 35 -24.01 -15.70 24.28
CA TYR A 35 -25.02 -16.70 23.89
C TYR A 35 -24.74 -18.02 24.59
N ALA A 36 -25.74 -18.61 25.23
CA ALA A 36 -25.62 -19.87 25.97
C ALA A 36 -26.44 -20.99 25.29
N ARG A 37 -25.99 -22.25 25.46
CA ARG A 37 -26.69 -23.46 24.96
C ARG A 37 -26.98 -23.43 23.45
N VAL A 38 -25.97 -23.06 22.67
CA VAL A 38 -26.09 -22.78 21.24
C VAL A 38 -25.80 -24.02 20.40
N ASN A 39 -26.73 -24.43 19.54
CA ASN A 39 -26.53 -25.50 18.55
C ASN A 39 -25.72 -24.99 17.34
N PRO A 40 -25.10 -25.87 16.53
CA PRO A 40 -24.30 -25.48 15.37
C PRO A 40 -25.02 -24.54 14.39
N GLU A 41 -26.31 -24.77 14.12
CA GLU A 41 -27.11 -23.92 13.21
C GLU A 41 -27.27 -22.49 13.73
N HIS A 42 -27.42 -22.31 15.04
CA HIS A 42 -27.53 -20.99 15.65
C HIS A 42 -26.22 -20.19 15.50
N LYS A 43 -25.06 -20.86 15.53
CA LYS A 43 -23.77 -20.20 15.28
C LYS A 43 -23.71 -19.60 13.88
N LEU A 44 -24.18 -20.33 12.87
CA LEU A 44 -24.23 -19.85 11.48
C LEU A 44 -25.21 -18.70 11.31
N ARG A 45 -26.38 -18.75 11.96
CA ARG A 45 -27.35 -17.64 11.95
C ARG A 45 -26.77 -16.36 12.56
N ILE A 46 -26.04 -16.48 13.69
CA ILE A 46 -25.36 -15.33 14.32
C ILE A 46 -24.30 -14.75 13.39
N ILE A 47 -23.47 -15.59 12.78
CA ILE A 47 -22.44 -15.14 11.83
C ILE A 47 -23.08 -14.39 10.65
N ASN A 48 -24.11 -14.96 10.05
CA ASN A 48 -24.79 -14.34 8.90
C ASN A 48 -25.45 -13.01 9.28
N ALA A 49 -26.06 -12.92 10.46
CA ALA A 49 -26.65 -11.68 10.96
C ALA A 49 -25.59 -10.58 11.19
N LEU A 50 -24.47 -10.93 11.84
CA LEU A 50 -23.35 -10.00 12.05
C LEU A 50 -22.71 -9.55 10.73
N GLN A 51 -22.52 -10.47 9.78
CA GLN A 51 -22.00 -10.15 8.45
C GLN A 51 -22.97 -9.28 7.63
N GLY A 52 -24.28 -9.52 7.75
CA GLY A 52 -25.34 -8.69 7.17
C GLY A 52 -25.36 -7.26 7.73
N GLY A 53 -24.93 -7.09 8.99
CA GLY A 53 -24.67 -5.78 9.61
C GLY A 53 -23.34 -5.12 9.21
N GLY A 54 -22.57 -5.74 8.31
CA GLY A 54 -21.29 -5.19 7.82
C GLY A 54 -20.06 -5.54 8.68
N ALA A 55 -20.21 -6.34 9.74
CA ALA A 55 -19.10 -6.72 10.61
C ALA A 55 -18.22 -7.82 10.01
N THR A 56 -16.90 -7.73 10.19
CA THR A 56 -15.97 -8.83 9.91
C THR A 56 -15.92 -9.81 11.08
N VAL A 57 -16.45 -11.01 10.85
CA VAL A 57 -16.59 -12.05 11.87
C VAL A 57 -15.57 -13.16 11.65
N ALA A 58 -14.90 -13.58 12.72
CA ALA A 58 -14.04 -14.77 12.74
C ALA A 58 -14.59 -15.77 13.76
N MET A 59 -14.64 -17.05 13.38
CA MET A 59 -14.90 -18.16 14.29
C MET A 59 -13.61 -18.94 14.42
N THR A 60 -13.02 -18.96 15.62
CA THR A 60 -11.68 -19.51 15.84
C THR A 60 -11.71 -20.61 16.90
N ILE A 61 -10.92 -21.66 16.69
CA ILE A 61 -10.59 -22.67 17.70
C ILE A 61 -9.15 -22.38 18.13
N LEU A 62 -8.91 -22.36 19.44
CA LEU A 62 -7.59 -22.08 20.00
C LEU A 62 -6.88 -23.38 20.32
N ALA A 63 -5.58 -23.43 20.02
CA ALA A 63 -4.74 -24.57 20.36
C ALA A 63 -4.30 -24.57 21.84
N ASP A 64 -4.29 -23.38 22.46
CA ASP A 64 -3.81 -23.12 23.81
C ASP A 64 -4.92 -22.69 24.78
N ASP A 65 -6.19 -22.71 24.34
CA ASP A 65 -7.37 -22.27 25.08
C ASP A 65 -7.28 -20.84 25.68
N ASN A 66 -6.40 -19.98 25.15
CA ASN A 66 -6.16 -18.65 25.69
C ASN A 66 -6.71 -17.54 24.77
N PHE A 67 -7.77 -16.85 25.21
CA PHE A 67 -8.35 -15.73 24.46
C PHE A 67 -7.36 -14.58 24.18
N ALA A 68 -6.29 -14.42 24.97
CA ALA A 68 -5.26 -13.43 24.71
C ALA A 68 -4.55 -13.66 23.35
N THR A 69 -4.47 -14.92 22.90
CA THR A 69 -3.87 -15.30 21.62
C THR A 69 -4.69 -14.74 20.44
N ILE A 70 -6.02 -14.62 20.57
CA ILE A 70 -6.86 -13.96 19.56
C ILE A 70 -6.51 -12.47 19.48
N VAL A 71 -6.38 -11.80 20.62
CA VAL A 71 -6.06 -10.37 20.68
C VAL A 71 -4.69 -10.10 20.04
N ALA A 72 -3.68 -10.91 20.39
CA ALA A 72 -2.35 -10.81 19.80
C ALA A 72 -2.36 -11.06 18.28
N ALA A 73 -3.12 -12.06 17.81
CA ALA A 73 -3.27 -12.33 16.38
C ALA A 73 -3.95 -11.17 15.63
N VAL A 74 -4.95 -10.53 16.24
CA VAL A 74 -5.60 -9.33 15.67
C VAL A 74 -4.62 -8.16 15.62
N GLU A 75 -3.84 -7.93 16.68
CA GLU A 75 -2.81 -6.89 16.71
C GLU A 75 -1.77 -7.09 15.60
N GLU A 76 -1.25 -8.31 15.45
CA GLU A 76 -0.29 -8.67 14.42
C GLU A 76 -0.87 -8.48 13.01
N GLY A 77 -2.11 -8.94 12.77
CA GLY A 77 -2.79 -8.74 11.49
C GLY A 77 -2.97 -7.26 11.13
N ARG A 78 -3.26 -6.42 12.13
CA ARG A 78 -3.34 -4.96 11.94
C ARG A 78 -1.98 -4.33 11.65
N ALA A 79 -0.92 -4.82 12.29
CA ALA A 79 0.45 -4.35 12.05
C ALA A 79 0.90 -4.70 10.62
N ILE A 80 0.67 -5.93 10.17
CA ILE A 80 0.95 -6.39 8.81
C ILE A 80 0.22 -5.50 7.79
N PHE A 81 -1.08 -5.26 7.98
CA PHE A 81 -1.85 -4.43 7.06
C PHE A 81 -1.35 -2.98 7.00
N ALA A 82 -0.98 -2.39 8.15
CA ALA A 82 -0.38 -1.07 8.19
C ALA A 82 0.95 -1.01 7.42
N ASN A 83 1.78 -2.05 7.53
CA ASN A 83 3.03 -2.14 6.78
C ASN A 83 2.81 -2.37 5.28
N ILE A 84 1.81 -3.17 4.87
CA ILE A 84 1.42 -3.30 3.46
C ILE A 84 1.09 -1.92 2.86
N ARG A 85 0.35 -1.06 3.58
CA ARG A 85 0.08 0.32 3.10
C ARG A 85 1.37 1.13 2.94
N LYS A 86 2.35 1.01 3.83
CA LYS A 86 3.65 1.69 3.69
C LYS A 86 4.42 1.19 2.46
N VAL A 87 4.47 -0.12 2.26
CA VAL A 87 5.13 -0.74 1.10
C VAL A 87 4.48 -0.29 -0.19
N LEU A 88 3.15 -0.33 -0.27
CA LEU A 88 2.42 0.14 -1.45
C LEU A 88 2.64 1.63 -1.70
N ARG A 89 2.67 2.48 -0.67
CA ARG A 89 2.99 3.90 -0.82
C ARG A 89 4.35 4.10 -1.46
N TYR A 90 5.36 3.40 -0.94
CA TYR A 90 6.73 3.46 -1.43
C TYR A 90 6.81 3.00 -2.89
N LEU A 91 6.43 1.75 -3.16
CA LEU A 91 6.58 1.15 -4.49
C LEU A 91 5.76 1.88 -5.55
N LEU A 92 4.53 2.27 -5.26
CA LEU A 92 3.71 2.97 -6.24
C LEU A 92 4.22 4.38 -6.50
N SER A 93 4.70 5.11 -5.48
CA SER A 93 5.21 6.47 -5.69
C SER A 93 6.54 6.47 -6.46
N SER A 94 7.43 5.51 -6.18
CA SER A 94 8.66 5.30 -6.96
C SER A 94 8.34 4.98 -8.42
N ASN A 95 7.44 4.02 -8.68
CA ASN A 95 7.00 3.66 -10.04
C ASN A 95 6.36 4.84 -10.78
N ILE A 96 5.48 5.61 -10.12
CA ILE A 96 4.90 6.81 -10.73
C ILE A 96 5.99 7.84 -11.04
N GLY A 97 6.96 8.04 -10.15
CA GLY A 97 8.11 8.91 -10.40
C GLY A 97 8.92 8.50 -11.62
N GLU A 98 9.19 7.21 -11.79
CA GLU A 98 9.89 6.67 -12.96
C GLU A 98 9.08 6.87 -14.25
N VAL A 99 7.80 6.51 -14.23
CA VAL A 99 6.92 6.68 -15.39
C VAL A 99 6.81 8.15 -15.77
N MET A 100 6.63 9.05 -14.80
CA MET A 100 6.57 10.49 -15.05
C MET A 100 7.91 11.03 -15.56
N THR A 101 9.05 10.58 -15.02
CA THR A 101 10.38 10.97 -15.51
C THR A 101 10.56 10.57 -16.97
N MET A 102 10.18 9.34 -17.33
CA MET A 102 10.28 8.87 -18.71
C MET A 102 9.31 9.60 -19.64
N LEU A 103 8.06 9.73 -19.24
CA LEU A 103 7.01 10.39 -20.02
C LEU A 103 7.37 11.86 -20.28
N PHE A 104 7.63 12.64 -19.23
CA PHE A 104 7.95 14.06 -19.38
C PHE A 104 9.35 14.29 -19.94
N GLY A 105 10.32 13.42 -19.66
CA GLY A 105 11.64 13.52 -20.28
C GLY A 105 11.61 13.32 -21.79
N VAL A 106 10.75 12.43 -22.30
CA VAL A 106 10.54 12.27 -23.74
C VAL A 106 9.69 13.42 -24.32
N LEU A 107 8.61 13.82 -23.65
CA LEU A 107 7.73 14.90 -24.14
C LEU A 107 8.41 16.27 -24.17
N LEU A 108 9.27 16.55 -23.18
CA LEU A 108 9.98 17.81 -23.04
C LEU A 108 11.41 17.72 -23.58
N ALA A 109 11.79 16.64 -24.28
CA ALA A 109 13.16 16.36 -24.68
C ALA A 109 13.85 17.55 -25.38
N GLN A 110 13.13 18.24 -26.27
CA GLN A 110 13.63 19.42 -26.98
C GLN A 110 13.90 20.63 -26.07
N GLN A 111 13.18 20.73 -24.95
CA GLN A 111 13.28 21.85 -24.01
C GLN A 111 14.37 21.60 -22.97
N ILE A 112 14.63 20.34 -22.63
CA ILE A 112 15.58 19.95 -21.58
C ILE A 112 16.96 19.52 -22.10
N GLY A 113 17.32 19.93 -23.32
CA GLY A 113 18.61 19.60 -23.94
C GLY A 113 18.81 18.11 -24.27
N LEU A 114 17.74 17.31 -24.22
CA LEU A 114 17.80 15.87 -24.45
C LEU A 114 17.72 15.58 -25.95
N HIS A 115 18.87 15.70 -26.62
CA HIS A 115 19.01 15.44 -28.05
C HIS A 115 19.73 14.12 -28.30
N GLY A 116 19.14 13.26 -29.15
CA GLY A 116 19.78 12.03 -29.56
C GLY A 116 20.77 12.26 -30.71
N GLU A 117 21.74 11.36 -30.83
CA GLU A 117 22.67 11.37 -31.96
C GLU A 117 21.90 11.13 -33.27
N ALA A 118 22.17 11.97 -34.27
CA ALA A 118 21.61 11.86 -35.63
C ALA A 118 20.06 11.80 -35.71
N GLY A 119 19.35 12.47 -34.80
CA GLY A 119 17.88 12.56 -34.83
C GLY A 119 17.15 11.36 -34.21
N ALA A 120 17.87 10.43 -33.57
CA ALA A 120 17.27 9.38 -32.77
C ALA A 120 16.57 9.96 -31.52
N LEU A 121 15.55 9.25 -31.03
CA LEU A 121 14.91 9.59 -29.77
C LEU A 121 15.88 9.33 -28.61
N ALA A 122 16.31 10.39 -27.94
CA ALA A 122 17.09 10.25 -26.72
C ALA A 122 16.19 9.86 -25.54
N MET A 123 16.65 8.90 -24.75
CA MET A 123 15.92 8.39 -23.60
C MET A 123 16.50 9.00 -22.32
N PRO A 124 15.67 9.51 -21.39
CA PRO A 124 16.14 10.08 -20.14
C PRO A 124 16.94 9.09 -19.28
N LEU A 125 16.50 7.83 -19.29
CA LEU A 125 17.15 6.70 -18.62
C LEU A 125 17.13 5.48 -19.53
N LEU A 126 18.11 4.61 -19.34
CA LEU A 126 18.18 3.31 -20.00
C LEU A 126 17.20 2.33 -19.34
N ALA A 127 16.62 1.42 -20.12
CA ALA A 127 15.75 0.36 -19.58
C ALA A 127 16.46 -0.50 -18.51
N THR A 128 17.76 -0.71 -18.66
CA THR A 128 18.59 -1.44 -17.68
C THR A 128 18.77 -0.68 -16.36
N GLN A 129 18.80 0.65 -16.40
CA GLN A 129 18.87 1.49 -15.20
C GLN A 129 17.55 1.42 -14.42
N ILE A 130 16.42 1.49 -15.11
CA ILE A 130 15.08 1.35 -14.51
C ILE A 130 14.90 -0.06 -13.92
N LEU A 131 15.31 -1.11 -14.64
CA LEU A 131 15.26 -2.48 -14.14
C LEU A 131 16.10 -2.66 -12.88
N TRP A 132 17.30 -2.06 -12.86
CA TRP A 132 18.18 -2.11 -11.69
C TRP A 132 17.55 -1.43 -10.48
N ILE A 133 16.94 -0.27 -10.67
CA ILE A 133 16.23 0.45 -9.62
C ILE A 133 15.12 -0.44 -9.02
N ASN A 134 14.22 -0.93 -9.86
CA ASN A 134 13.05 -1.69 -9.41
C ASN A 134 13.41 -3.01 -8.72
N LEU A 135 14.46 -3.69 -9.19
CA LEU A 135 14.84 -4.99 -8.66
C LEU A 135 15.79 -4.90 -7.47
N VAL A 136 16.82 -4.05 -7.58
CA VAL A 136 17.94 -4.03 -6.63
C VAL A 136 17.76 -2.93 -5.60
N THR A 137 17.46 -1.70 -6.05
CA THR A 137 17.40 -0.53 -5.17
C THR A 137 16.15 -0.53 -4.31
N ASP A 138 14.99 -0.85 -4.90
CA ASP A 138 13.68 -0.77 -4.22
C ASP A 138 13.34 -1.99 -3.38
N GLY A 139 13.88 -3.18 -3.72
CA GLY A 139 13.56 -4.42 -3.03
C GLY A 139 13.92 -4.41 -1.54
N ALA A 140 15.13 -3.96 -1.20
CA ALA A 140 15.58 -3.94 0.20
C ALA A 140 14.80 -2.93 1.07
N PRO A 141 14.59 -1.66 0.65
CA PRO A 141 13.72 -0.71 1.35
C PRO A 141 12.27 -1.22 1.51
N ALA A 142 11.69 -1.84 0.48
CA ALA A 142 10.34 -2.38 0.55
C ALA A 142 10.23 -3.50 1.61
N LEU A 143 11.20 -4.40 1.66
CA LEU A 143 11.27 -5.43 2.72
C LEU A 143 11.45 -4.80 4.10
N ALA A 144 12.29 -3.77 4.23
CA ALA A 144 12.48 -3.06 5.50
C ALA A 144 11.20 -2.35 5.98
N LEU A 145 10.37 -1.83 5.07
CA LEU A 145 9.05 -1.27 5.38
C LEU A 145 8.03 -2.35 5.76
N ALA A 146 8.14 -3.55 5.18
CA ALA A 146 7.24 -4.67 5.51
C ALA A 146 7.39 -5.13 6.97
N VAL A 147 8.60 -5.02 7.54
CA VAL A 147 8.90 -5.36 8.94
C VAL A 147 8.99 -4.14 9.86
N ASP A 148 8.47 -2.99 9.43
CA ASP A 148 8.49 -1.77 10.24
C ASP A 148 7.58 -1.90 11.48
N ARG A 149 7.95 -1.26 12.58
CA ARG A 149 7.20 -1.39 13.83
C ARG A 149 5.84 -0.67 13.73
N PRO A 150 4.76 -1.25 14.28
CA PRO A 150 3.48 -0.55 14.36
C PRO A 150 3.58 0.70 15.25
N GLY A 151 2.79 1.73 14.94
CA GLY A 151 2.72 2.95 15.76
C GLY A 151 2.08 2.67 17.13
N PRO A 152 2.44 3.44 18.18
CA PRO A 152 1.79 3.32 19.47
C PRO A 152 0.30 3.63 19.32
N GLY A 153 -0.53 2.86 19.99
CA GLY A 153 -1.97 3.01 19.90
C GLY A 153 -2.60 2.38 18.66
N LEU A 154 -1.91 1.47 17.95
CA LEU A 154 -2.52 0.70 16.86
C LEU A 154 -3.86 0.10 17.30
N MET A 155 -3.90 -0.53 18.48
CA MET A 155 -5.11 -1.17 19.01
C MET A 155 -6.22 -0.18 19.45
N LEU A 156 -5.90 1.10 19.63
CA LEU A 156 -6.86 2.14 20.03
C LEU A 156 -7.69 2.66 18.84
N VAL A 157 -7.18 2.50 17.62
CA VAL A 157 -7.91 2.87 16.41
C VAL A 157 -9.00 1.82 16.16
N PRO A 158 -10.24 2.19 15.81
CA PRO A 158 -11.31 1.24 15.53
C PRO A 158 -10.97 0.34 14.31
N PRO A 159 -11.61 -0.84 14.19
CA PRO A 159 -11.45 -1.69 13.01
C PRO A 159 -11.83 -0.94 11.73
N ARG A 160 -11.04 -1.15 10.67
CA ARG A 160 -11.30 -0.52 9.37
C ARG A 160 -12.65 -0.98 8.79
N PRO A 161 -13.40 -0.10 8.11
CA PRO A 161 -14.58 -0.50 7.35
C PRO A 161 -14.23 -1.50 6.24
N ARG A 162 -15.13 -2.45 5.95
CA ARG A 162 -14.94 -3.42 4.86
C ARG A 162 -14.86 -2.77 3.47
N SER A 163 -15.53 -1.63 3.29
CA SER A 163 -15.52 -0.85 2.05
C SER A 163 -14.25 -0.02 1.87
N GLU A 164 -13.42 0.13 2.90
CA GLU A 164 -12.17 0.87 2.78
C GLU A 164 -11.13 0.04 2.02
N GLY A 165 -10.74 0.53 0.84
CA GLY A 165 -9.67 -0.04 0.05
C GLY A 165 -8.32 -0.02 0.76
N VAL A 166 -7.36 -0.77 0.22
CA VAL A 166 -5.98 -0.73 0.73
C VAL A 166 -5.35 0.63 0.42
N LEU A 167 -5.63 1.18 -0.76
CA LEU A 167 -5.21 2.51 -1.20
C LEU A 167 -6.37 3.49 -1.04
N THR A 168 -6.20 4.50 -0.20
CA THR A 168 -7.20 5.57 -0.01
C THR A 168 -7.01 6.68 -1.04
N GLY A 169 -8.03 7.52 -1.28
CA GLY A 169 -7.90 8.66 -2.20
C GLY A 169 -6.80 9.65 -1.77
N ARG A 170 -6.67 9.90 -0.46
CA ARG A 170 -5.59 10.72 0.11
C ARG A 170 -4.21 10.10 -0.15
N MET A 171 -4.10 8.77 -0.04
CA MET A 171 -2.87 8.05 -0.35
C MET A 171 -2.51 8.17 -1.83
N TRP A 172 -3.47 8.03 -2.74
CA TRP A 172 -3.25 8.25 -4.18
C TRP A 172 -2.74 9.66 -4.47
N LEU A 173 -3.35 10.69 -3.89
CA LEU A 173 -2.88 12.07 -4.04
C LEU A 173 -1.42 12.22 -3.59
N GLY A 174 -1.06 11.62 -2.46
CA GLY A 174 0.32 11.59 -1.97
C GLY A 174 1.28 10.87 -2.92
N ILE A 175 0.89 9.69 -3.44
CA ILE A 175 1.69 8.90 -4.39
C ILE A 175 1.99 9.71 -5.66
N PHE A 176 0.97 10.35 -6.26
CA PHE A 176 1.18 11.20 -7.44
C PHE A 176 2.01 12.45 -7.14
N SER A 177 1.79 13.09 -5.98
CA SER A 177 2.54 14.28 -5.60
C SER A 177 4.04 13.96 -5.42
N VAL A 178 4.36 12.86 -4.73
CA VAL A 178 5.74 12.39 -4.59
C VAL A 178 6.33 12.05 -5.95
N GLY A 179 5.61 11.27 -6.79
CA GLY A 179 6.06 10.93 -8.13
C GLY A 179 6.36 12.16 -9.00
N ALA A 180 5.53 13.20 -8.91
CA ALA A 180 5.75 14.47 -9.60
C ALA A 180 7.03 15.17 -9.13
N VAL A 181 7.29 15.21 -7.83
CA VAL A 181 8.52 15.78 -7.26
C VAL A 181 9.76 14.98 -7.70
N LEU A 182 9.68 13.65 -7.68
CA LEU A 182 10.76 12.77 -8.15
C LEU A 182 11.10 13.06 -9.62
N ALA A 183 10.07 13.14 -10.47
CA ALA A 183 10.24 13.40 -11.89
C ALA A 183 10.78 14.80 -12.17
N ALA A 184 10.19 15.83 -11.56
CA ALA A 184 10.62 17.21 -11.74
C ALA A 184 12.07 17.41 -11.31
N GLY A 185 12.46 16.90 -10.13
CA GLY A 185 13.84 17.03 -9.68
C GLY A 185 14.83 16.23 -10.53
N THR A 186 14.45 15.04 -10.99
CA THR A 186 15.32 14.21 -11.85
C THR A 186 15.52 14.85 -13.21
N LEU A 187 14.45 15.37 -13.82
CA LEU A 187 14.50 16.06 -15.11
C LEU A 187 15.24 17.40 -15.03
N LEU A 188 15.13 18.13 -13.90
CA LEU A 188 15.89 19.34 -13.68
C LEU A 188 17.40 19.06 -13.60
N VAL A 189 17.80 17.98 -12.92
CA VAL A 189 19.22 17.58 -12.88
C VAL A 189 19.70 17.09 -14.25
N LEU A 190 18.85 16.40 -15.01
CA LEU A 190 19.16 15.98 -16.37
C LEU A 190 19.37 17.18 -17.29
N ASP A 191 18.47 18.17 -17.23
CA ASP A 191 18.55 19.44 -17.97
C ASP A 191 19.85 20.18 -17.64
N ALA A 192 20.13 20.40 -16.35
CA ALA A 192 21.34 21.08 -15.90
C ALA A 192 22.65 20.31 -16.21
N ALA A 193 22.56 19.02 -16.55
CA ALA A 193 23.72 18.20 -16.92
C ALA A 193 23.99 18.20 -18.43
N LEU A 194 23.04 18.61 -19.26
CA LEU A 194 23.13 18.56 -20.72
C LEU A 194 23.18 19.98 -21.34
N PRO A 195 23.87 20.14 -22.48
CA PRO A 195 23.85 21.40 -23.22
C PRO A 195 22.52 21.59 -23.97
N GLY A 196 22.12 22.85 -24.17
CA GLY A 196 20.94 23.21 -24.97
C GLY A 196 19.59 23.08 -24.24
N GLY A 197 19.62 22.85 -22.93
CA GLY A 197 18.45 22.85 -22.06
C GLY A 197 18.04 24.24 -21.55
N LEU A 198 17.14 24.28 -20.57
CA LEU A 198 16.74 25.51 -19.86
C LEU A 198 17.86 25.99 -18.93
N VAL A 199 18.61 25.06 -18.35
CA VAL A 199 19.81 25.30 -17.56
C VAL A 199 21.01 24.80 -18.36
N GLU A 200 21.94 25.70 -18.72
CA GLU A 200 23.13 25.32 -19.51
C GLU A 200 24.07 24.40 -18.71
N GLY A 201 24.12 23.13 -19.12
CA GLY A 201 25.12 22.16 -18.73
C GLY A 201 26.19 21.93 -19.81
N GLU A 202 27.32 21.34 -19.41
CA GLU A 202 28.45 21.03 -20.31
C GLU A 202 28.69 19.52 -20.52
N GLY A 203 27.80 18.67 -19.99
CA GLY A 203 27.96 17.22 -20.00
C GLY A 203 27.58 16.55 -21.32
N ASN A 204 27.90 15.26 -21.43
CA ASN A 204 27.43 14.42 -22.54
C ASN A 204 26.21 13.57 -22.12
N MET A 205 25.56 12.92 -23.09
CA MET A 205 24.37 12.09 -22.85
C MET A 205 24.58 11.06 -21.73
N ARG A 206 25.72 10.35 -21.72
CA ARG A 206 26.03 9.33 -20.71
C ARG A 206 26.18 9.93 -19.31
N TYR A 207 26.78 11.12 -19.21
CA TYR A 207 26.90 11.86 -17.97
C TYR A 207 25.51 12.29 -17.47
N GLY A 208 24.69 12.90 -18.34
CA GLY A 208 23.32 13.30 -18.00
C GLY A 208 22.47 12.13 -17.50
N GLN A 209 22.49 10.99 -18.20
CA GLN A 209 21.79 9.78 -17.78
C GLN A 209 22.29 9.23 -16.44
N THR A 210 23.60 9.30 -16.17
CA THR A 210 24.17 8.90 -14.87
C THR A 210 23.74 9.83 -13.75
N MET A 211 23.67 11.13 -14.01
CA MET A 211 23.21 12.15 -13.06
C MET A 211 21.71 11.98 -12.76
N ALA A 212 20.89 11.78 -13.79
CA ALA A 212 19.47 11.47 -13.64
C ALA A 212 19.25 10.17 -12.86
N PHE A 213 19.95 9.09 -13.24
CA PHE A 213 19.88 7.79 -12.57
C PHE A 213 20.24 7.90 -11.09
N THR A 214 21.34 8.61 -10.77
CA THR A 214 21.79 8.81 -9.40
C THR A 214 20.81 9.66 -8.60
N THR A 215 20.27 10.71 -9.22
CA THR A 215 19.29 11.60 -8.56
C THR A 215 18.01 10.86 -8.24
N LEU A 216 17.49 10.09 -9.19
CA LEU A 216 16.29 9.29 -8.99
C LEU A 216 16.49 8.23 -7.90
N ALA A 217 17.63 7.52 -7.93
CA ALA A 217 17.99 6.56 -6.89
C ALA A 217 18.11 7.23 -5.51
N MET A 218 18.76 8.40 -5.41
CA MET A 218 18.85 9.13 -4.14
C MET A 218 17.48 9.55 -3.64
N PHE A 219 16.63 10.09 -4.51
CA PHE A 219 15.30 10.48 -4.10
C PHE A 219 14.46 9.30 -3.63
N GLN A 220 14.57 8.12 -4.25
CA GLN A 220 13.89 6.92 -3.77
C GLN A 220 14.38 6.49 -2.39
N LEU A 221 15.69 6.59 -2.12
CA LEU A 221 16.24 6.37 -0.79
C LEU A 221 15.70 7.37 0.25
N PHE A 222 15.39 8.60 -0.13
CA PHE A 222 14.69 9.55 0.75
C PHE A 222 13.18 9.25 0.85
N ASN A 223 12.57 8.77 -0.23
CA ASN A 223 11.15 8.44 -0.30
C ASN A 223 10.78 7.32 0.68
N VAL A 224 11.68 6.35 0.94
CA VAL A 224 11.41 5.30 1.93
C VAL A 224 11.04 5.87 3.30
N PHE A 225 11.66 6.98 3.71
CA PHE A 225 11.37 7.62 4.99
C PHE A 225 10.03 8.34 4.99
N ASN A 226 9.69 9.01 3.88
CA ASN A 226 8.38 9.64 3.68
C ASN A 226 7.26 8.60 3.64
N ALA A 227 7.51 7.42 3.06
CA ALA A 227 6.51 6.37 2.91
C ALA A 227 6.06 5.73 4.25
N ARG A 228 6.81 5.95 5.34
CA ARG A 228 6.53 5.37 6.68
C ARG A 228 5.26 5.91 7.33
N SER A 229 4.82 7.12 6.97
CA SER A 229 3.62 7.74 7.54
C SER A 229 2.96 8.71 6.57
N ASP A 230 1.62 8.77 6.56
CA ASP A 230 0.86 9.79 5.84
C ASP A 230 0.68 11.09 6.65
N GLU A 231 0.93 11.06 7.97
CA GLU A 231 0.59 12.16 8.88
C GLU A 231 1.78 12.71 9.64
N HIS A 232 2.80 11.88 9.86
CA HIS A 232 4.03 12.30 10.53
C HIS A 232 5.13 12.61 9.53
N SER A 233 5.93 13.64 9.84
CA SER A 233 7.11 14.00 9.06
C SER A 233 8.09 12.82 8.94
N ALA A 234 8.80 12.73 7.81
CA ALA A 234 9.83 11.72 7.55
C ALA A 234 10.95 11.69 8.60
N PHE A 235 11.20 12.82 9.28
CA PHE A 235 12.20 12.92 10.35
C PHE A 235 11.71 12.40 11.70
N SER A 236 10.39 12.20 11.85
CA SER A 236 9.86 11.57 13.05
C SER A 236 10.33 10.12 13.11
N ARG A 237 10.96 9.74 14.23
CA ARG A 237 11.33 8.34 14.50
C ARG A 237 12.28 7.73 13.47
N LEU A 238 13.17 8.55 12.91
CA LEU A 238 14.10 8.20 11.83
C LEU A 238 14.96 6.94 12.13
N PHE A 239 15.33 6.72 13.40
CA PHE A 239 16.19 5.60 13.83
C PHE A 239 15.44 4.42 14.45
N GLN A 240 14.10 4.42 14.45
CA GLN A 240 13.35 3.32 15.06
C GLN A 240 13.44 2.01 14.28
N ASN A 241 13.71 2.08 12.97
CA ASN A 241 13.85 0.92 12.11
C ASN A 241 15.29 0.84 11.56
N PRO A 242 16.18 0.05 12.17
CA PRO A 242 17.56 -0.09 11.70
C PRO A 242 17.64 -0.79 10.35
N TRP A 243 16.64 -1.58 9.95
CA TRP A 243 16.61 -2.26 8.66
C TRP A 243 16.49 -1.30 7.49
N ILE A 244 15.83 -0.15 7.66
CA ILE A 244 15.77 0.89 6.64
C ILE A 244 17.19 1.45 6.40
N TRP A 245 17.94 1.71 7.46
CA TRP A 245 19.33 2.18 7.35
C TRP A 245 20.26 1.13 6.75
N ALA A 246 20.08 -0.15 7.10
CA ALA A 246 20.80 -1.25 6.47
C ALA A 246 20.47 -1.37 4.97
N ALA A 247 19.19 -1.23 4.59
CA ALA A 247 18.74 -1.23 3.21
C ALA A 247 19.32 -0.05 2.42
N VAL A 248 19.26 1.16 2.98
CA VAL A 248 19.85 2.37 2.38
C VAL A 248 21.36 2.20 2.21
N GLY A 249 22.07 1.72 3.24
CA GLY A 249 23.51 1.45 3.17
C GLY A 249 23.87 0.41 2.10
N LEU A 250 23.10 -0.67 2.00
CA LEU A 250 23.28 -1.70 0.98
C LEU A 250 23.04 -1.16 -0.43
N SER A 251 21.97 -0.38 -0.63
CA SER A 251 21.64 0.23 -1.91
C SER A 251 22.72 1.21 -2.34
N LEU A 252 23.24 2.04 -1.43
CA LEU A 252 24.36 2.96 -1.69
C LEU A 252 25.65 2.22 -2.03
N ALA A 253 25.98 1.16 -1.30
CA ALA A 253 27.18 0.36 -1.54
C ALA A 253 27.17 -0.29 -2.94
N ARG A 254 26.00 -0.75 -3.41
CA ARG A 254 25.83 -1.31 -4.75
C ARG A 254 25.77 -0.26 -5.85
N HIS A 255 25.23 0.92 -5.56
CA HIS A 255 25.18 2.05 -6.50
C HIS A 255 26.58 2.53 -6.91
N ARG A 256 27.54 2.51 -5.98
CA ARG A 256 28.92 2.97 -6.23
C ARG A 256 29.74 2.11 -7.20
N GLN A 257 29.31 0.88 -7.51
CA GLN A 257 30.13 -0.08 -8.28
C GLN A 257 29.82 -0.12 -9.80
N ARG A 258 29.11 0.86 -10.35
CA ARG A 258 28.70 0.89 -11.77
C ARG A 258 28.80 2.29 -12.35
#